data_AF-A0A8S8Y4B6-F1
#
_entry.id   AF-A0A8S8Y4B6-F1
#
_cell.length_a   1.000
_cell.length_b   1.000
_cell.length_c   1.000
_cell.angle_alpha   90.00
_cell.angle_beta   90.00
_cell.angle_gamma   90.00
#
_symmetry.space_group_name_H-M   'P 1'
#
loop_
_entity.id
_entity.type
_entity.pdbx_description
1 polymer ?
#
loop_
_entity_poly.entity_id
_entity_poly.type
_entity_poly.pdbx_seq_one_letter_code
_entity_poly.pdbx_strand_id
1 'polypeptide(L)'
;MRKFVVNHLGKIGHSDADELMRIMQAKRIEDEIIDTLLVCEHDEIVTVGPRARNDGILPPEGYNTSAVDRGGGLTWHGPDKS
;
A
#
# COMPACT_ATOMS: atom_id res chain seq x y z
N MET A 1 -8.16 -21.55 13.91
CA MET A 1 -7.46 -20.78 12.85
C MET A 1 -8.52 -20.06 12.03
N ARG A 2 -8.40 -18.74 11.82
CA ARG A 2 -9.38 -17.97 11.02
C ARG A 2 -9.13 -18.24 9.53
N LYS A 3 -10.20 -18.44 8.75
CA LYS A 3 -10.09 -18.61 7.28
C LYS A 3 -9.82 -17.25 6.64
N PHE A 4 -8.97 -17.21 5.63
CA PHE A 4 -8.68 -16.04 4.82
C PHE A 4 -8.40 -16.44 3.36
N VAL A 5 -8.56 -15.49 2.44
CA VAL A 5 -8.20 -15.65 1.01
C VAL A 5 -6.87 -14.96 0.74
N VAL A 6 -6.07 -15.49 -0.18
CA VAL A 6 -4.87 -14.83 -0.70
C VAL A 6 -5.11 -14.47 -2.16
N ASN A 7 -4.96 -13.19 -2.50
CA ASN A 7 -5.04 -12.69 -3.88
C ASN A 7 -3.65 -12.26 -4.35
N HIS A 8 -3.14 -12.94 -5.37
CA HIS A 8 -1.90 -12.57 -6.04
C HIS A 8 -2.24 -11.61 -7.19
N LEU A 9 -1.98 -10.32 -7.01
CA LEU A 9 -2.30 -9.28 -7.98
C LEU A 9 -1.20 -9.09 -9.04
N GLY A 10 0.00 -9.62 -8.77
CA GLY A 10 1.18 -9.34 -9.58
C GLY A 10 1.60 -7.88 -9.45
N LYS A 11 2.01 -7.27 -10.57
CA LYS A 11 2.44 -5.87 -10.62
C LYS A 11 1.24 -4.94 -10.74
N ILE A 12 1.14 -3.96 -9.85
CA ILE A 12 0.02 -3.01 -9.78
C ILE A 12 0.52 -1.63 -9.32
N GLY A 13 -0.09 -0.55 -9.82
CA GLY A 13 0.19 0.79 -9.32
C GLY A 13 -0.18 0.93 -7.83
N HIS A 14 0.61 1.69 -7.07
CA HIS A 14 0.33 1.90 -5.65
C HIS A 14 -1.04 2.56 -5.42
N SER A 15 -1.46 3.50 -6.28
CA SER A 15 -2.79 4.12 -6.22
C SER A 15 -3.91 3.11 -6.39
N ASP A 16 -3.77 2.21 -7.36
CA ASP A 16 -4.80 1.23 -7.71
C ASP A 16 -4.91 0.17 -6.61
N ALA A 17 -3.79 -0.20 -5.99
CA ALA A 17 -3.77 -1.04 -4.81
C ALA A 17 -4.41 -0.36 -3.59
N ASP A 18 -4.17 0.93 -3.36
CA ASP A 18 -4.81 1.69 -2.27
C ASP A 18 -6.33 1.77 -2.45
N GLU A 19 -6.79 2.04 -3.67
CA GLU A 19 -8.23 2.04 -4.01
C GLU A 19 -8.84 0.65 -3.80
N LEU A 20 -8.19 -0.41 -4.29
CA LEU A 20 -8.64 -1.79 -4.08
C LEU A 20 -8.71 -2.14 -2.59
N MET A 21 -7.71 -1.73 -1.80
CA MET A 21 -7.71 -1.92 -0.34
C MET A 21 -8.92 -1.24 0.32
N ARG A 22 -9.26 0.01 -0.07
CA ARG A 22 -10.45 0.72 0.46
C ARG A 22 -11.75 0.01 0.11
N ILE A 23 -11.90 -0.44 -1.15
CA ILE A 23 -13.07 -1.20 -1.59
C ILE A 23 -13.20 -2.50 -0.78
N MET A 24 -12.12 -3.26 -0.65
CA MET A 24 -12.14 -4.53 0.08
C MET A 24 -12.33 -4.34 1.58
N GLN A 25 -11.79 -3.28 2.16
CA GLN A 25 -12.05 -2.91 3.55
C GLN A 25 -13.53 -2.66 3.79
N ALA A 26 -14.20 -1.89 2.91
CA ALA A 26 -15.65 -1.64 3.02
C ALA A 26 -16.45 -2.96 2.95
N LYS A 27 -16.16 -3.80 1.94
CA LYS A 27 -16.79 -5.13 1.82
C LYS A 27 -16.56 -6.02 3.03
N ARG A 28 -15.37 -5.95 3.64
CA ARG A 28 -15.08 -6.70 4.85
C ARG A 28 -15.87 -6.15 6.03
N ILE A 29 -16.01 -4.84 6.19
CA ILE A 29 -16.82 -4.23 7.27
C ILE A 29 -18.29 -4.67 7.16
N GLU A 30 -18.79 -4.83 5.94
CA GLU A 30 -20.16 -5.28 5.65
C GLU A 30 -20.31 -6.82 5.65
N ASP A 31 -19.27 -7.56 6.05
CA ASP A 31 -19.21 -9.03 6.06
C ASP A 31 -19.49 -9.70 4.69
N GLU A 32 -19.34 -8.99 3.57
CA GLU A 32 -19.51 -9.52 2.21
C GLU A 32 -18.35 -10.43 1.77
N ILE A 33 -17.16 -10.19 2.32
CA ILE A 33 -15.95 -10.99 2.06
C ILE A 33 -15.30 -11.40 3.37
N ILE A 34 -14.55 -12.50 3.34
CA ILE A 34 -13.69 -12.89 4.47
C ILE A 34 -12.38 -12.10 4.46
N ASP A 35 -11.59 -12.25 5.51
CA ASP A 35 -10.25 -11.65 5.57
C ASP A 35 -9.45 -12.01 4.32
N THR A 36 -8.81 -11.01 3.73
CA THR A 36 -8.09 -11.18 2.48
C THR A 36 -6.70 -10.59 2.58
N LEU A 37 -5.70 -11.36 2.15
CA LEU A 37 -4.32 -10.93 1.98
C LEU A 37 -4.09 -10.59 0.51
N LEU A 38 -3.73 -9.34 0.23
CA LEU A 38 -3.29 -8.91 -1.09
C LEU A 38 -1.76 -9.03 -1.19
N VAL A 39 -1.28 -9.74 -2.21
CA VAL A 39 0.14 -9.89 -2.50
C VAL A 39 0.40 -9.25 -3.85
N CYS A 40 1.28 -8.25 -3.89
CA CYS A 40 1.56 -7.48 -5.09
C CYS A 40 2.96 -6.86 -5.08
N GLU A 41 3.39 -6.41 -6.24
CA GLU A 41 4.60 -5.62 -6.46
C GLU A 41 4.22 -4.27 -7.08
N HIS A 42 4.94 -3.21 -6.73
CA HIS A 42 4.71 -1.87 -7.27
C HIS A 42 5.84 -1.45 -8.21
N ASP A 43 5.56 -0.50 -9.10
CA ASP A 43 6.61 0.34 -9.68
C ASP A 43 7.34 1.12 -8.59
N GLU A 44 8.55 1.60 -8.90
CA GLU A 44 9.35 2.37 -7.94
C GLU A 44 8.56 3.60 -7.42
N ILE A 45 8.31 3.61 -6.11
CA ILE A 45 7.56 4.67 -5.43
C ILE A 45 8.02 4.84 -3.99
N VAL A 46 8.04 6.07 -3.51
CA VAL A 46 8.25 6.43 -2.11
C VAL A 46 6.93 6.84 -1.49
N THR A 47 6.50 6.15 -0.43
CA THR A 47 5.28 6.52 0.30
C THR A 47 5.62 7.27 1.57
N VAL A 48 4.94 8.41 1.78
CA VAL A 48 5.23 9.38 2.84
C VAL A 48 4.15 9.27 3.91
N GLY A 49 4.47 8.61 5.03
CA GLY A 49 3.57 8.50 6.18
C GLY A 49 3.49 9.81 7.01
N PRO A 50 2.50 9.92 7.93
CA PRO A 50 2.24 11.14 8.70
C PRO A 50 3.45 11.62 9.52
N ARG A 51 4.28 10.71 10.05
CA ARG A 51 5.46 11.10 10.84
C ARG A 51 6.47 11.87 9.97
N ALA A 52 6.75 11.39 8.76
CA ALA A 52 7.69 12.07 7.87
C ALA A 52 7.16 13.46 7.45
N ARG A 53 5.85 13.58 7.19
CA ARG A 53 5.22 14.87 6.88
C ARG A 53 5.34 15.86 8.04
N ASN A 54 5.06 15.40 9.26
CA ASN A 54 5.11 16.24 10.47
C ASN A 54 6.55 16.66 10.81
N ASP A 55 7.52 15.78 10.57
CA ASP A 55 8.94 16.03 10.82
C ASP A 55 9.59 16.85 9.67
N GLY A 56 8.83 17.22 8.63
CA GLY A 56 9.33 17.98 7.47
C GLY A 56 10.29 17.18 6.58
N ILE A 57 10.27 15.86 6.67
CA ILE A 57 11.15 14.97 5.90
C ILE A 57 10.56 14.77 4.51
N LEU A 58 11.32 15.19 3.49
CA LEU A 58 10.93 15.08 2.09
C LEU A 58 11.42 13.76 1.46
N PRO A 59 10.66 13.19 0.52
CA PRO A 59 11.14 12.07 -0.29
C PRO A 59 12.31 12.51 -1.19
N PRO A 60 13.19 11.59 -1.62
CA PRO A 60 14.27 11.91 -2.54
C PRO A 60 13.75 12.45 -3.87
N GLU A 61 14.48 13.39 -4.48
CA GLU A 61 14.13 13.94 -5.80
C GLU A 61 14.13 12.86 -6.89
N GLY A 62 13.22 12.98 -7.85
CA GLY A 62 13.12 12.08 -9.00
C GLY A 62 12.33 10.78 -8.76
N TYR A 63 11.92 10.50 -7.52
CA TYR A 63 11.03 9.36 -7.23
C TYR A 63 9.56 9.75 -7.38
N ASN A 64 8.75 8.82 -7.88
CA ASN A 64 7.30 8.92 -7.72
C ASN A 64 6.96 8.87 -6.22
N THR A 65 6.03 9.71 -5.78
CA THR A 65 5.71 9.86 -4.35
C THR A 65 4.22 9.88 -4.10
N SER A 66 3.79 9.25 -3.00
CA SER A 66 2.40 9.34 -2.54
C SER A 66 2.32 9.57 -1.03
N ALA A 67 1.44 10.47 -0.61
CA ALA A 67 1.11 10.66 0.80
C ALA A 67 0.13 9.58 1.24
N VAL A 68 0.43 8.91 2.36
CA VAL A 68 -0.36 7.79 2.87
C VAL A 68 -0.69 7.97 4.35
N ASP A 69 -1.75 7.32 4.81
CA ASP A 69 -2.22 7.42 6.20
C ASP A 69 -1.75 6.25 7.08
N ARG A 70 -0.96 5.32 6.52
CA ARG A 70 -0.29 4.30 7.33
C ARG A 70 0.66 4.96 8.33
N GLY A 71 0.78 4.36 9.51
CA GLY A 71 1.78 4.77 10.49
C GLY A 71 3.21 4.73 9.92
N GLY A 72 4.10 5.49 10.55
CA GLY A 72 5.53 5.55 10.21
C GLY A 72 5.92 6.72 9.32
N GLY A 73 7.19 6.71 8.89
CA GLY A 73 7.79 7.73 8.04
C GLY A 73 7.79 7.35 6.56
N LEU A 74 8.90 7.63 5.87
CA LEU A 74 9.13 7.26 4.48
C LEU A 74 9.39 5.75 4.35
N THR A 75 8.90 5.16 3.27
CA THR A 75 9.36 3.83 2.80
C THR A 75 9.38 3.82 1.28
N TRP A 76 10.18 2.91 0.72
CA TRP A 76 10.22 2.66 -0.72
C TRP A 76 9.56 1.32 -1.05
N HIS A 77 8.93 1.27 -2.21
CA HIS A 77 8.45 0.05 -2.84
C HIS A 77 8.93 0.05 -4.30
N GLY A 78 9.19 -1.13 -4.83
CA GLY A 78 9.59 -1.32 -6.22
C GLY A 78 9.84 -2.80 -6.47
N PRO A 79 10.11 -3.20 -7.72
CA PRO A 79 10.52 -4.56 -8.02
C PRO A 79 11.83 -4.89 -7.30
N ASP A 80 12.03 -6.17 -6.99
CA ASP A 80 13.30 -6.65 -6.45
C ASP A 80 14.44 -6.26 -7.39
N LYS A 81 15.49 -5.64 -6.83
CA LYS A 81 16.74 -5.43 -7.55
C LYS A 81 17.53 -6.72 -7.43
N SER A 82 17.37 -7.62 -8.41
CA SER A 82 18.27 -8.75 -8.59
C SER A 82 19.66 -8.31 -9.07
#